data_AF-A0AAJ5VI45-F1
#
_entry.id   AF-A0AAJ5VI45-F1
#
_cell.length_a   1.000
_cell.length_b   1.000
_cell.length_c   1.000
_cell.angle_alpha   90.00
_cell.angle_beta   90.00
_cell.angle_gamma   90.00
#
_symmetry.space_group_name_H-M   'P 1'
#
loop_
_entity.id
_entity.type
_entity.pdbx_description
1 polymer ?
#
loop_
_entity_poly.entity_id
_entity_poly.type
_entity_poly.pdbx_seq_one_letter_code
_entity_poly.pdbx_strand_id
1 'polypeptide(L)'
;MPDAKSLRTAVTAWMAEGATPPRGLLGVVLVEGLSDLAAIEALAARQGRDPADGGTAVVPMGGAMSIGRYAEALGPHGLGLRLTGLCDANEEPFYVRGFERAEVRHPSLHVCVADLEDELLRALGTDRAEEVVAAAGEERRWQTFRRQPAQLGRSRHDQLRRFLGTASGRKIRYGSLLTEALEAGRVPAPLAALLACL
;
A
#
# COMPACT_ATOMS: atom_id res chain seq x y z
N MET A 1 8.40 -17.38 -15.11
CA MET A 1 7.85 -17.39 -13.73
C MET A 1 6.62 -16.49 -13.72
N PRO A 2 5.61 -16.73 -12.87
CA PRO A 2 4.47 -15.81 -12.79
C PRO A 2 4.94 -14.44 -12.29
N ASP A 3 4.38 -13.35 -12.84
CA ASP A 3 4.61 -12.00 -12.33
C ASP A 3 3.74 -11.72 -11.08
N ALA A 4 4.03 -10.63 -10.35
CA ALA A 4 3.26 -10.26 -9.14
C ALA A 4 1.76 -10.13 -9.40
N LYS A 5 1.36 -9.63 -10.57
CA LYS A 5 -0.05 -9.47 -10.94
C LYS A 5 -0.75 -10.82 -11.10
N SER A 6 -0.09 -11.79 -11.72
CA SER A 6 -0.61 -13.14 -11.92
C SER A 6 -0.75 -13.85 -10.58
N LEU A 7 0.25 -13.75 -9.69
CA LEU A 7 0.18 -14.31 -8.34
C LEU A 7 -0.97 -13.69 -7.53
N ARG A 8 -1.08 -12.36 -7.51
CA ARG A 8 -2.21 -11.67 -6.86
C ARG A 8 -3.55 -12.14 -7.43
N THR A 9 -3.68 -12.26 -8.74
CA THR A 9 -4.93 -12.69 -9.40
C THR A 9 -5.30 -14.10 -8.98
N ALA A 10 -4.32 -15.01 -8.91
CA ALA A 10 -4.54 -16.38 -8.44
C ALA A 10 -4.93 -16.43 -6.95
N VAL A 11 -4.32 -15.62 -6.08
CA VAL A 11 -4.73 -15.49 -4.67
C VAL A 11 -6.17 -14.99 -4.57
N THR A 12 -6.53 -13.94 -5.31
CA THR A 12 -7.89 -13.40 -5.30
C THR A 12 -8.92 -14.42 -5.80
N ALA A 13 -8.62 -15.15 -6.89
CA ALA A 13 -9.49 -16.20 -7.41
C ALA A 13 -9.64 -17.35 -6.40
N TRP A 14 -8.55 -17.77 -5.74
CA TRP A 14 -8.59 -18.75 -4.67
C TRP A 14 -9.47 -18.29 -3.50
N MET A 15 -9.29 -17.05 -3.04
CA MET A 15 -10.07 -16.45 -1.95
C MET A 15 -11.56 -16.31 -2.28
N ALA A 16 -11.92 -16.10 -3.54
CA ALA A 16 -13.30 -15.87 -3.96
C ALA A 16 -14.05 -17.16 -4.31
N GLU A 17 -13.37 -18.10 -4.97
CA GLU A 17 -14.01 -19.22 -5.66
C GLU A 17 -13.52 -20.59 -5.16
N GLY A 18 -12.55 -20.65 -4.24
CA GLY A 18 -11.95 -21.90 -3.80
C GLY A 18 -11.20 -22.61 -4.94
N ALA A 19 -10.67 -21.84 -5.88
CA ALA A 19 -9.91 -22.33 -7.03
C ALA A 19 -8.66 -23.14 -6.59
N THR A 20 -7.87 -23.63 -7.53
CA THR A 20 -6.59 -24.27 -7.16
C THR A 20 -5.65 -23.22 -6.54
N PRO A 21 -5.05 -23.48 -5.37
CA PRO A 21 -4.15 -22.53 -4.75
C PRO A 21 -2.92 -22.26 -5.64
N PRO A 22 -2.43 -21.01 -5.68
CA PRO A 22 -1.27 -20.65 -6.48
C PRO A 22 -0.03 -21.46 -6.07
N ARG A 23 0.62 -22.09 -7.03
CA ARG A 23 1.89 -22.81 -6.81
C ARG A 23 3.04 -21.82 -6.67
N GLY A 24 3.99 -22.11 -5.78
CA GLY A 24 5.19 -21.29 -5.58
C GLY A 24 4.96 -20.03 -4.74
N LEU A 25 3.77 -19.86 -4.17
CA LEU A 25 3.49 -18.79 -3.22
C LEU A 25 4.02 -19.17 -1.84
N LEU A 26 4.90 -18.33 -1.29
CA LEU A 26 5.55 -18.50 0.01
C LEU A 26 5.04 -17.48 1.04
N GLY A 27 4.58 -16.32 0.57
CA GLY A 27 4.12 -15.25 1.44
C GLY A 27 3.13 -14.32 0.76
N VAL A 28 2.45 -13.54 1.58
CA VAL A 28 1.59 -12.45 1.13
C VAL A 28 1.82 -11.19 1.95
N VAL A 29 1.84 -10.05 1.25
CA VAL A 29 1.73 -8.74 1.86
C VAL A 29 0.28 -8.29 1.78
N LEU A 30 -0.36 -8.15 2.93
CA LEU A 30 -1.73 -7.69 3.07
C LEU A 30 -1.72 -6.17 3.24
N VAL A 31 -2.42 -5.48 2.33
CA VAL A 31 -2.57 -4.03 2.38
C VAL A 31 -4.05 -3.66 2.34
N GLU A 32 -4.39 -2.47 2.82
CA GLU A 32 -5.79 -2.05 2.93
C GLU A 32 -6.41 -1.80 1.56
N GLY A 33 -5.70 -1.07 0.70
CA GLY A 33 -6.26 -0.53 -0.52
C GLY A 33 -5.36 -0.66 -1.74
N LEU A 34 -5.94 -0.27 -2.88
CA LEU A 34 -5.25 -0.25 -4.17
C LEU A 34 -4.18 0.86 -4.25
N SER A 35 -4.26 1.90 -3.41
CA SER A 35 -3.21 2.92 -3.29
C SER A 35 -1.91 2.35 -2.76
N ASP A 36 -2.01 1.52 -1.73
CA ASP A 36 -0.86 0.88 -1.09
C ASP A 36 -0.22 -0.13 -2.05
N LEU A 37 -1.06 -0.91 -2.74
CA LEU A 37 -0.61 -1.80 -3.81
C LEU A 37 0.16 -1.03 -4.89
N ALA A 38 -0.39 0.08 -5.39
CA ALA A 38 0.24 0.88 -6.45
C ALA A 38 1.58 1.46 -5.99
N ALA A 39 1.68 1.92 -4.74
CA ALA A 39 2.94 2.41 -4.17
C ALA A 39 3.98 1.28 -4.05
N ILE A 40 3.61 0.10 -3.53
CA ILE A 40 4.54 -1.02 -3.39
C ILE A 40 5.03 -1.52 -4.75
N GLU A 41 4.12 -1.70 -5.73
CA GLU A 41 4.49 -2.12 -7.09
C GLU A 41 5.42 -1.10 -7.75
N ALA A 42 5.12 0.20 -7.63
CA ALA A 42 5.98 1.26 -8.14
C ALA A 42 7.38 1.24 -7.51
N LEU A 43 7.46 1.05 -6.19
CA LEU A 43 8.73 1.01 -5.49
C LEU A 43 9.56 -0.24 -5.84
N ALA A 44 8.92 -1.41 -5.92
CA ALA A 44 9.57 -2.65 -6.31
C ALA A 44 10.13 -2.54 -7.75
N ALA A 45 9.31 -2.06 -8.69
CA ALA A 45 9.73 -1.83 -10.08
C ALA A 45 10.92 -0.87 -10.17
N ARG A 46 10.92 0.21 -9.38
CA ARG A 46 12.05 1.15 -9.30
C ARG A 46 13.34 0.54 -8.78
N GLN A 47 13.26 -0.48 -7.96
CA GLN A 47 14.42 -1.24 -7.47
C GLN A 47 14.78 -2.41 -8.38
N GLY A 48 14.09 -2.59 -9.51
CA GLY A 48 14.28 -3.72 -10.41
C GLY A 48 13.89 -5.06 -9.77
N ARG A 49 12.96 -5.05 -8.81
CA ARG A 49 12.47 -6.24 -8.10
C ARG A 49 11.03 -6.54 -8.53
N ASP A 50 10.71 -7.82 -8.64
CA ASP A 50 9.33 -8.31 -8.67
C ASP A 50 9.06 -9.09 -7.37
N PRO A 51 8.06 -8.72 -6.55
CA PRO A 51 7.67 -9.52 -5.37
C PRO A 51 7.45 -11.01 -5.68
N ALA A 52 7.06 -11.34 -6.91
CA ALA A 52 6.88 -12.72 -7.35
C ALA A 52 8.18 -13.52 -7.44
N ASP A 53 9.34 -12.88 -7.59
CA ASP A 53 10.64 -13.56 -7.61
C ASP A 53 10.93 -14.26 -6.29
N GLY A 54 10.46 -13.67 -5.17
CA GLY A 54 10.49 -14.27 -3.83
C GLY A 54 9.26 -15.12 -3.49
N GLY A 55 8.38 -15.40 -4.46
CA GLY A 55 7.12 -16.10 -4.22
C GLY A 55 6.15 -15.32 -3.34
N THR A 56 6.21 -13.99 -3.34
CA THR A 56 5.33 -13.13 -2.53
C THR A 56 4.31 -12.41 -3.40
N ALA A 57 3.04 -12.41 -2.98
CA ALA A 57 1.99 -11.60 -3.60
C ALA A 57 1.60 -10.42 -2.71
N VAL A 58 1.40 -9.25 -3.30
CA VAL A 58 0.80 -8.09 -2.62
C VAL A 58 -0.71 -8.10 -2.87
N VAL A 59 -1.51 -8.13 -1.81
CA VAL A 59 -2.96 -8.36 -1.86
C VAL A 59 -3.70 -7.22 -1.17
N PRO A 60 -4.43 -6.37 -1.93
CA PRO A 60 -5.32 -5.38 -1.36
C PRO A 60 -6.59 -6.06 -0.83
N MET A 61 -6.92 -5.80 0.43
CA MET A 61 -8.02 -6.49 1.13
C MET A 61 -9.38 -5.81 0.99
N GLY A 62 -9.42 -4.59 0.45
CA GLY A 62 -10.64 -3.78 0.38
C GLY A 62 -11.03 -3.18 1.74
N GLY A 63 -10.04 -2.85 2.57
CA GLY A 63 -10.18 -2.25 3.90
C GLY A 63 -9.65 -3.13 5.03
N ALA A 64 -9.12 -2.49 6.08
CA ALA A 64 -8.48 -3.18 7.21
C ALA A 64 -9.39 -4.18 7.94
N MET A 65 -10.71 -3.96 7.98
CA MET A 65 -11.65 -4.87 8.64
C MET A 65 -11.68 -6.29 8.03
N SER A 66 -11.21 -6.45 6.79
CA SER A 66 -11.12 -7.74 6.12
C SER A 66 -9.97 -8.61 6.63
N ILE A 67 -9.03 -8.06 7.41
CA ILE A 67 -7.78 -8.73 7.80
C ILE A 67 -7.98 -10.10 8.44
N GLY A 68 -8.96 -10.26 9.33
CA GLY A 68 -9.24 -11.55 9.96
C GLY A 68 -9.58 -12.65 8.95
N ARG A 69 -10.39 -12.32 7.92
CA ARG A 69 -10.74 -13.25 6.85
C ARG A 69 -9.52 -13.65 6.02
N TYR A 70 -8.67 -12.68 5.67
CA TYR A 70 -7.45 -12.95 4.91
C TYR A 70 -6.42 -13.73 5.72
N ALA A 71 -6.23 -13.38 6.99
CA ALA A 71 -5.29 -14.05 7.87
C ALA A 71 -5.68 -15.51 8.11
N GLU A 72 -6.98 -15.80 8.30
CA GLU A 72 -7.48 -17.16 8.47
C GLU A 72 -7.22 -18.02 7.22
N ALA A 73 -7.55 -17.48 6.04
CA ALA A 73 -7.46 -18.21 4.79
C ALA A 73 -6.02 -18.37 4.28
N LEU A 74 -5.18 -17.34 4.44
CA LEU A 74 -3.83 -17.35 3.89
C LEU A 74 -2.77 -17.79 4.92
N GLY A 75 -3.09 -17.69 6.21
CA GLY A 75 -2.20 -18.05 7.31
C GLY A 75 -2.22 -19.54 7.68
N PRO A 76 -1.80 -19.89 8.90
CA PRO A 76 -1.56 -21.27 9.35
C PRO A 76 -2.71 -22.26 9.15
N HIS A 77 -3.96 -21.81 9.32
CA HIS A 77 -5.14 -22.66 9.20
C HIS A 77 -5.62 -22.86 7.75
N GLY A 78 -5.11 -22.09 6.80
CA GLY A 78 -5.42 -22.21 5.38
C GLY A 78 -4.19 -22.58 4.56
N LEU A 79 -3.65 -21.64 3.78
CA LEU A 79 -2.51 -21.91 2.89
C LEU A 79 -1.14 -21.97 3.59
N GLY A 80 -1.05 -21.65 4.88
CA GLY A 80 0.19 -21.70 5.64
C GLY A 80 1.25 -20.71 5.19
N LEU A 81 0.86 -19.59 4.59
CA LEU A 81 1.78 -18.60 4.01
C LEU A 81 2.35 -17.68 5.09
N ARG A 82 3.55 -17.16 4.84
CA ARG A 82 4.10 -16.06 5.63
C ARG A 82 3.28 -14.79 5.40
N LEU A 83 2.69 -14.25 6.46
CA LEU A 83 1.88 -13.03 6.38
C LEU A 83 2.70 -11.80 6.80
N THR A 84 2.64 -10.77 5.97
CA THR A 84 3.14 -9.43 6.26
C THR A 84 2.00 -8.42 6.10
N GLY A 85 1.89 -7.42 6.97
CA GLY A 85 0.90 -6.35 6.88
C GLY A 85 1.54 -4.98 6.64
N LEU A 86 0.85 -4.12 5.89
CA LEU A 86 1.06 -2.68 5.86
C LEU A 86 -0.27 -2.00 6.15
N CYS A 87 -0.33 -1.16 7.17
CA CYS A 87 -1.54 -0.45 7.57
C CYS A 87 -1.25 0.93 8.13
N ASP A 88 -2.29 1.74 8.28
CA ASP A 88 -2.14 3.00 9.01
C ASP A 88 -2.29 2.75 10.53
N ALA A 89 -1.82 3.69 11.35
CA ALA A 89 -1.76 3.52 12.81
C ALA A 89 -3.14 3.30 13.47
N ASN A 90 -4.21 3.83 12.88
CA ASN A 90 -5.55 3.63 13.41
C ASN A 90 -6.08 2.21 13.12
N GLU A 91 -5.49 1.52 12.14
CA GLU A 91 -5.89 0.21 11.66
C GLU A 91 -5.04 -0.93 12.26
N GLU A 92 -3.89 -0.61 12.85
CA GLU A 92 -3.00 -1.56 13.54
C GLU A 92 -3.76 -2.50 14.49
N PRO A 93 -4.71 -2.05 15.34
CA PRO A 93 -5.43 -2.94 16.24
C PRO A 93 -6.29 -4.00 15.51
N PHE A 94 -6.71 -3.75 14.27
CA PHE A 94 -7.40 -4.76 13.47
C PHE A 94 -6.42 -5.82 12.96
N TYR A 95 -5.24 -5.40 12.50
CA TYR A 95 -4.21 -6.31 12.01
C TYR A 95 -3.69 -7.24 13.10
N VAL A 96 -3.31 -6.67 14.25
CA VAL A 96 -2.85 -7.45 15.41
C VAL A 96 -3.89 -8.50 15.78
N ARG A 97 -5.15 -8.08 15.97
CA ARG A 97 -6.25 -8.99 16.32
C ARG A 97 -6.52 -10.05 15.25
N GLY A 98 -6.41 -9.68 13.97
CA GLY A 98 -6.59 -10.60 12.85
C GLY A 98 -5.53 -11.70 12.83
N PHE A 99 -4.26 -11.30 12.99
CA PHE A 99 -3.13 -12.24 13.05
C PHE A 99 -3.15 -13.12 14.31
N GLU A 100 -3.49 -12.57 15.47
CA GLU A 100 -3.64 -13.34 16.71
C GLU A 100 -4.71 -14.41 16.59
N ARG A 101 -5.89 -14.06 16.03
CA ARG A 101 -7.01 -14.99 15.86
C ARG A 101 -6.71 -16.13 14.90
N ALA A 102 -5.95 -15.85 13.85
CA ALA A 102 -5.51 -16.84 12.88
C ALA A 102 -4.22 -17.58 13.29
N GLU A 103 -3.78 -17.40 14.55
CA GLU A 103 -2.58 -18.01 15.14
C GLU A 103 -1.30 -17.80 14.32
N VAL A 104 -1.19 -16.67 13.62
CA VAL A 104 -0.04 -16.34 12.77
C VAL A 104 1.19 -16.19 13.65
N ARG A 105 2.18 -17.06 13.45
CA ARG A 105 3.44 -17.01 14.19
C ARG A 105 4.36 -15.97 13.57
N HIS A 106 4.85 -15.05 14.40
CA HIS A 106 5.78 -13.99 14.02
C HIS A 106 5.31 -13.11 12.84
N PRO A 107 4.11 -12.50 12.91
CA PRO A 107 3.65 -11.62 11.84
C PRO A 107 4.60 -10.42 11.72
N SER A 108 4.95 -10.06 10.48
CA SER A 108 5.62 -8.78 10.20
C SER A 108 4.55 -7.74 9.93
N LEU A 109 4.51 -6.67 10.72
CA LEU A 109 3.55 -5.58 10.54
C LEU A 109 4.30 -4.25 10.44
N HIS A 110 4.06 -3.53 9.36
CA HIS A 110 4.62 -2.21 9.10
C HIS A 110 3.49 -1.19 9.19
N VAL A 111 3.70 -0.14 9.99
CA VAL A 111 2.63 0.80 10.34
C VAL A 111 3.02 2.21 9.90
N CYS A 112 2.18 2.82 9.08
CA CYS A 112 2.26 4.24 8.71
C CYS A 112 1.79 5.11 9.88
N VAL A 113 2.42 6.26 10.10
CA VAL A 113 2.04 7.15 11.22
C VAL A 113 0.61 7.68 11.08
N ALA A 114 0.23 8.11 9.87
CA ALA A 114 -1.10 8.67 9.61
C ALA A 114 -1.79 7.99 8.43
N ASP A 115 -1.13 7.94 7.28
CA ASP A 115 -1.42 7.06 6.15
C ASP A 115 -0.20 6.99 5.23
N LEU A 116 -0.24 6.09 4.24
CA LEU A 116 0.87 5.96 3.29
C LEU A 116 1.11 7.25 2.48
N GLU A 117 0.07 7.99 2.13
CA GLU A 117 0.22 9.26 1.43
C GLU A 117 0.94 10.31 2.28
N ASP A 118 0.66 10.37 3.58
CA ASP A 118 1.38 11.21 4.52
C ASP A 118 2.86 10.85 4.61
N GLU A 119 3.20 9.56 4.68
CA GLU A 119 4.59 9.08 4.65
C GLU A 119 5.31 9.52 3.36
N LEU A 120 4.66 9.33 2.21
CA LEU A 120 5.21 9.71 0.90
C LEU A 120 5.40 11.23 0.78
N LEU A 121 4.41 12.02 1.22
CA LEU A 121 4.49 13.48 1.21
C LEU A 121 5.58 14.00 2.15
N ARG A 122 5.74 13.42 3.35
CA ARG A 122 6.82 13.78 4.28
C ARG A 122 8.20 13.47 3.70
N ALA A 123 8.34 12.33 3.04
CA ALA A 123 9.59 11.93 2.43
C ALA A 123 9.99 12.80 1.24
N LEU A 124 9.02 13.11 0.38
CA LEU A 124 9.20 13.87 -0.86
C LEU A 124 9.32 15.39 -0.60
N GLY A 125 8.59 15.90 0.38
CA GLY A 125 8.42 17.34 0.61
C GLY A 125 7.36 17.96 -0.30
N THR A 126 6.78 19.08 0.15
CA THR A 126 5.62 19.70 -0.51
C THR A 126 5.93 20.23 -1.91
N ASP A 127 7.11 20.82 -2.11
CA ASP A 127 7.46 21.48 -3.37
C ASP A 127 7.57 20.45 -4.50
N ARG A 128 8.28 19.36 -4.24
CA ARG A 128 8.40 18.22 -5.16
C ARG A 128 7.06 17.52 -5.37
N ALA A 129 6.20 17.43 -4.35
CA ALA A 129 4.85 16.91 -4.51
C ALA A 129 3.97 17.79 -5.42
N GLU A 130 4.09 19.11 -5.35
CA GLU A 130 3.41 20.02 -6.28
C GLU A 130 3.92 19.85 -7.72
N GLU A 131 5.23 19.67 -7.90
CA GLU A 131 5.80 19.36 -9.22
C GLU A 131 5.26 18.05 -9.79
N VAL A 132 5.06 17.02 -8.96
CA VAL A 132 4.40 15.77 -9.36
C VAL A 132 2.96 16.04 -9.80
N VAL A 133 2.20 16.84 -9.05
CA VAL A 133 0.82 17.24 -9.42
C VAL A 133 0.79 17.99 -10.75
N ALA A 134 1.75 18.88 -10.98
CA ALA A 134 1.88 19.62 -12.23
C ALA A 134 2.22 18.70 -13.41
N ALA A 135 3.21 17.82 -13.26
CA ALA A 135 3.58 16.80 -14.24
C ALA A 135 2.43 15.83 -14.53
N ALA A 136 1.58 15.58 -13.53
CA ALA A 136 0.37 14.78 -13.65
C ALA A 136 -0.80 15.51 -14.35
N GLY A 137 -0.60 16.76 -14.80
CA GLY A 137 -1.59 17.56 -15.52
C GLY A 137 -2.71 18.13 -14.64
N GLU A 138 -2.54 18.12 -13.31
CA GLU A 138 -3.58 18.55 -12.36
C GLU A 138 -3.32 19.91 -11.72
N GLU A 139 -2.34 20.67 -12.21
CA GLU A 139 -1.96 22.00 -11.68
C GLU A 139 -3.17 22.94 -11.52
N ARG A 140 -4.01 23.07 -12.55
CA ARG A 140 -5.20 23.95 -12.47
C ARG A 140 -6.21 23.48 -11.41
N ARG A 141 -6.37 22.17 -11.23
CA ARG A 141 -7.26 21.59 -10.22
C ARG A 141 -6.69 21.84 -8.82
N TRP A 142 -5.38 21.65 -8.67
CA TRP A 142 -4.66 21.94 -7.44
C TRP A 142 -4.75 23.41 -7.03
N GLN A 143 -4.50 24.33 -7.96
CA GLN A 143 -4.61 25.77 -7.73
C GLN A 143 -6.02 26.20 -7.31
N THR A 144 -7.05 25.61 -7.92
CA THR A 144 -8.43 25.83 -7.50
C THR A 144 -8.68 25.28 -6.09
N PHE A 145 -8.21 24.07 -5.81
CA PHE A 145 -8.41 23.39 -4.53
C PHE A 145 -7.77 24.16 -3.36
N ARG A 146 -6.51 24.58 -3.49
CA ARG A 146 -5.78 25.32 -2.43
C ARG A 146 -6.40 26.68 -2.09
N ARG A 147 -7.22 27.25 -2.97
CA ARG A 147 -7.92 28.53 -2.76
C ARG A 147 -9.31 28.37 -2.15
N GLN A 148 -9.79 27.13 -1.95
CA GLN A 148 -11.09 26.90 -1.35
C GLN A 148 -11.12 27.37 0.11
N PRO A 149 -12.26 27.91 0.59
CA PRO A 149 -12.39 28.36 1.98
C PRO A 149 -11.99 27.29 3.01
N ALA A 150 -12.33 26.03 2.75
CA ALA A 150 -11.99 24.89 3.63
C ALA A 150 -10.48 24.58 3.72
N GLN A 151 -9.65 25.17 2.85
CA GLN A 151 -8.20 25.02 2.85
C GLN A 151 -7.47 26.22 3.48
N LEU A 152 -8.18 27.30 3.82
CA LEU A 152 -7.58 28.48 4.44
C LEU A 152 -6.98 28.13 5.81
N GLY A 153 -5.77 28.61 6.08
CA GLY A 153 -5.04 28.36 7.32
C GLY A 153 -4.44 26.95 7.45
N ARG A 154 -4.69 26.04 6.51
CA ARG A 154 -4.07 24.71 6.49
C ARG A 154 -2.65 24.76 5.95
N SER A 155 -1.79 23.87 6.47
CA SER A 155 -0.44 23.70 5.92
C SER A 155 -0.50 23.19 4.48
N ARG A 156 0.56 23.45 3.70
CA ARG A 156 0.66 22.95 2.33
C ARG A 156 0.59 21.42 2.27
N HIS A 157 1.19 20.77 3.25
CA HIS A 157 1.17 19.32 3.43
C HIS A 157 -0.25 18.80 3.61
N ASP A 158 -1.03 19.39 4.52
CA ASP A 158 -2.42 18.97 4.77
C ASP A 158 -3.33 19.23 3.57
N GLN A 159 -3.10 20.32 2.83
CA GLN A 159 -3.81 20.61 1.60
C GLN A 159 -3.51 19.54 0.54
N LEU A 160 -2.25 19.17 0.34
CA LEU A 160 -1.85 18.11 -0.59
C LEU A 160 -2.48 16.79 -0.18
N ARG A 161 -2.28 16.34 1.06
CA ARG A 161 -2.86 15.10 1.58
C ARG A 161 -4.37 15.07 1.38
N ARG A 162 -5.08 16.17 1.67
CA ARG A 162 -6.51 16.26 1.41
C ARG A 162 -6.84 16.20 -0.08
N PHE A 163 -6.10 16.90 -0.94
CA PHE A 163 -6.31 16.92 -2.39
C PHE A 163 -6.21 15.52 -3.01
N LEU A 164 -5.25 14.70 -2.57
CA LEU A 164 -5.08 13.31 -3.00
C LEU A 164 -6.34 12.47 -2.74
N GLY A 165 -7.05 12.75 -1.65
CA GLY A 165 -8.28 12.05 -1.25
C GLY A 165 -9.59 12.59 -1.84
N THR A 166 -9.59 13.59 -2.73
CA THR A 166 -10.85 14.24 -3.17
C THR A 166 -11.59 13.55 -4.34
N ALA A 167 -11.00 12.55 -4.98
CA ALA A 167 -11.64 11.85 -6.09
C ALA A 167 -11.35 10.36 -6.06
N SER A 168 -12.33 9.56 -6.49
CA SER A 168 -12.16 8.12 -6.68
C SER A 168 -10.97 7.85 -7.62
N GLY A 169 -10.11 6.92 -7.24
CA GLY A 169 -8.92 6.55 -8.02
C GLY A 169 -7.74 7.53 -7.93
N ARG A 170 -7.92 8.77 -7.43
CA ARG A 170 -6.79 9.71 -7.28
C ARG A 170 -5.76 9.18 -6.30
N LYS A 171 -6.20 8.65 -5.15
CA LYS A 171 -5.33 8.03 -4.15
C LYS A 171 -4.46 6.93 -4.77
N ILE A 172 -5.05 6.07 -5.61
CA ILE A 172 -4.34 5.01 -6.35
C ILE A 172 -3.28 5.59 -7.27
N ARG A 173 -3.67 6.58 -8.09
CA ARG A 173 -2.75 7.22 -9.04
C ARG A 173 -1.56 7.86 -8.34
N TYR A 174 -1.79 8.61 -7.26
CA TYR A 174 -0.72 9.31 -6.56
C TYR A 174 0.11 8.41 -5.65
N GLY A 175 -0.41 7.24 -5.22
CA GLY A 175 0.42 6.20 -4.61
C GLY A 175 1.60 5.82 -5.51
N SER A 176 1.36 5.59 -6.81
CA SER A 176 2.42 5.35 -7.80
C SER A 176 3.28 6.58 -8.04
N LEU A 177 2.67 7.72 -8.40
CA LEU A 177 3.41 8.91 -8.84
C LEU A 177 4.32 9.50 -7.76
N LEU A 178 3.85 9.57 -6.51
CA LEU A 178 4.67 10.07 -5.41
C LEU A 178 5.81 9.11 -5.11
N THR A 179 5.54 7.80 -5.13
CA THR A 179 6.56 6.78 -4.94
C THR A 179 7.60 6.83 -6.05
N GLU A 180 7.19 7.05 -7.29
CA GLU A 180 8.10 7.18 -8.43
C GLU A 180 9.04 8.38 -8.31
N ALA A 181 8.55 9.46 -7.70
CA ALA A 181 9.30 10.69 -7.51
C ALA A 181 10.28 10.67 -6.32
N LEU A 182 10.23 9.66 -5.44
CA LEU A 182 11.13 9.58 -4.29
C LEU A 182 12.60 9.47 -4.73
N GLU A 183 13.53 10.00 -3.96
CA GLU A 183 14.95 9.72 -4.15
C GLU A 183 15.31 8.35 -3.53
N ALA A 184 16.33 7.67 -4.04
CA ALA A 184 16.68 6.30 -3.60
C ALA A 184 16.97 6.17 -2.09
N GLY A 185 17.45 7.25 -1.45
CA GLY A 185 17.69 7.30 0.01
C GLY A 185 16.55 7.91 0.83
N ARG A 186 15.40 8.19 0.21
CA ARG A 186 14.26 8.89 0.83
C ARG A 186 13.00 8.03 0.84
N VAL A 187 13.14 6.71 0.85
CA VAL A 187 12.01 5.80 1.00
C VAL A 187 11.48 5.87 2.44
N PRO A 188 10.16 6.05 2.67
CA PRO A 188 9.60 6.02 4.01
C PRO A 188 9.89 4.70 4.74
N ALA A 189 10.12 4.77 6.05
CA ALA A 189 10.52 3.61 6.85
C ALA A 189 9.57 2.40 6.74
N PRO A 190 8.23 2.55 6.74
CA PRO A 190 7.32 1.41 6.57
C PRO A 190 7.52 0.68 5.24
N LEU A 191 7.70 1.42 4.13
CA LEU A 191 7.93 0.84 2.81
C LEU A 191 9.33 0.22 2.67
N ALA A 192 10.35 0.87 3.22
CA ALA A 192 11.72 0.37 3.19
C ALA A 192 11.84 -0.97 3.95
N ALA A 193 11.23 -1.04 5.14
CA ALA A 193 11.20 -2.26 5.94
C ALA A 193 10.40 -3.37 5.25
N LEU A 194 9.26 -3.03 4.66
CA LEU A 194 8.43 -3.99 3.92
C LEU A 194 9.17 -4.58 2.71
N LEU A 195 9.87 -3.77 1.93
CA LEU A 195 10.67 -4.28 0.80
C LEU A 195 11.88 -5.12 1.20
N ALA A 196 12.42 -4.92 2.40
CA ALA A 196 13.48 -5.79 2.92
C ALA A 196 12.97 -7.20 3.22
N CYS A 197 11.65 -7.38 3.38
CA CYS A 197 10.98 -8.65 3.63
C CYS A 197 10.45 -9.35 2.35
N LEU A 198 10.42 -8.63 1.22
CA LEU A 198 10.02 -9.11 -0.11
C LEU A 198 11.19 -9.80 -0.82
#